data_AF-A0A1R3K0Z6-F1
#
_entry.id   AF-A0A1R3K0Z6-F1
#
_cell.length_a   1.000
_cell.length_b   1.000
_cell.length_c   1.000
_cell.angle_alpha   90.00
_cell.angle_beta   90.00
_cell.angle_gamma   90.00
#
_symmetry.space_group_name_H-M   'P 1'
#
loop_
_entity.id
_entity.type
_entity.pdbx_description
1 polymer ?
#
loop_
_entity_poly.entity_id
_entity_poly.type
_entity_poly.pdbx_seq_one_letter_code
_entity_poly.pdbx_strand_id
1 'polypeptide(L)'
;MRLAAIASVTVNPCTTSSPTPKFTHFSVPNTPNSVNPLKLNSDHVQIQNPKFSWTSLKHASSLFTHYSDDSSSGNLARNWMDFQGLNDWEGLLDPLDDTLRSEILRYGQFVEAAYRCFDFDPSSPTFATCKFSKNSLLTRTCSGDTGYKPTKNMRATCGIQLPRWIDRGPSWVSTQSSWIGYVAVCQDKEEIARLGRRDVVIAFRGTATGLEWAENLRATLTPLPDDMSNGSCGGGAMVESGFLSLYTSGTDTCPSLQTMVREEIERILEIYGDEPISVTITGHSLGAALATLAAHDINCTFGNAPLVTVISFGGPRVGNQSFRCQLEKSGTKILRIVNSDDLITKVPGFVIDNNDVADRQSVKVAGLPNWFQKRAEEAQLVYADVGQELRLSSKECPQLSKGGVATCHELGTYLQLVNGFVSSNCPFRDTARRVFNEHRRKKLAATL
;
A
#
# COMPACT_ATOMS: atom_id res chain seq x y z
N MET A 1 -43.56 68.10 11.71
CA MET A 1 -42.17 68.34 12.18
C MET A 1 -41.23 68.04 11.02
N ARG A 2 -41.02 68.97 10.06
CA ARG A 2 -39.91 69.94 9.96
C ARG A 2 -38.51 69.38 10.25
N LEU A 3 -37.77 69.17 9.15
CA LEU A 3 -36.31 69.11 9.00
C LEU A 3 -35.61 70.43 9.39
N ALA A 4 -34.33 70.33 9.76
CA ALA A 4 -33.28 71.34 9.55
C ALA A 4 -31.93 70.60 9.37
N ALA A 5 -31.21 70.64 8.23
CA ALA A 5 -30.46 71.75 7.61
C ALA A 5 -28.98 71.74 8.12
N ILE A 6 -27.93 71.52 7.32
CA ILE A 6 -27.09 72.47 6.52
C ILE A 6 -25.66 71.88 6.54
N ALA A 7 -24.70 72.03 5.61
CA ALA A 7 -24.62 72.43 4.21
C ALA A 7 -23.18 72.08 3.72
N SER A 8 -23.05 71.96 2.40
CA SER A 8 -21.84 71.75 1.59
C SER A 8 -21.18 73.06 1.13
N VAL A 9 -19.85 73.08 0.95
CA VAL A 9 -19.03 74.07 0.19
C VAL A 9 -17.78 73.34 -0.33
N THR A 10 -17.71 72.87 -1.60
CA THR A 10 -17.02 73.44 -2.81
C THR A 10 -15.50 73.68 -2.68
N VAL A 11 -14.56 73.50 -3.64
CA VAL A 11 -14.45 73.01 -5.04
C VAL A 11 -12.92 72.84 -5.33
N ASN A 12 -12.59 71.92 -6.28
CA ASN A 12 -11.33 71.58 -7.00
C ASN A 12 -10.43 72.75 -7.51
N PRO A 13 -9.38 72.53 -8.35
CA PRO A 13 -8.24 71.57 -8.38
C PRO A 13 -6.88 72.29 -8.61
N CYS A 14 -5.73 71.60 -8.49
CA CYS A 14 -4.55 71.89 -9.33
C CYS A 14 -3.50 70.78 -9.35
N THR A 15 -3.05 70.50 -10.57
CA THR A 15 -2.01 69.56 -11.01
C THR A 15 -0.60 70.00 -10.62
N THR A 16 0.32 69.05 -10.37
CA THR A 16 1.54 68.79 -11.21
C THR A 16 2.57 67.87 -10.53
N SER A 17 3.19 67.04 -11.40
CA SER A 17 4.53 66.41 -11.35
C SER A 17 4.88 65.33 -10.30
N SER A 18 5.13 64.13 -10.82
CA SER A 18 5.92 63.04 -10.22
C SER A 18 7.42 63.39 -10.16
N PRO A 19 8.19 62.75 -9.26
CA PRO A 19 9.06 61.66 -9.72
C PRO A 19 9.19 60.47 -8.74
N THR A 20 9.57 59.32 -9.30
CA THR A 20 9.90 58.03 -8.69
C THR A 20 11.02 58.08 -7.64
N PRO A 21 10.95 57.28 -6.55
CA PRO A 21 12.10 57.00 -5.71
C PRO A 21 12.81 55.68 -6.08
N LYS A 22 14.14 55.76 -5.98
CA LYS A 22 15.17 54.86 -6.47
C LYS A 22 15.39 53.64 -5.56
N PHE A 23 15.74 52.52 -6.19
CA PHE A 23 16.39 51.36 -5.56
C PHE A 23 17.70 51.77 -4.88
N THR A 24 17.93 51.27 -3.66
CA THR A 24 19.25 51.29 -3.02
C THR A 24 19.67 49.87 -2.68
N HIS A 25 20.86 49.51 -3.19
CA HIS A 25 21.56 48.26 -2.97
C HIS A 25 22.07 48.18 -1.53
N PHE A 26 21.77 47.07 -0.84
CA PHE A 26 22.51 46.65 0.35
C PHE A 26 23.52 45.58 -0.04
N SER A 27 24.81 45.93 0.06
CA SER A 27 25.96 45.04 -0.10
C SER A 27 26.28 44.35 1.22
N VAL A 28 26.43 43.03 1.21
CA VAL A 28 26.94 42.22 2.33
C VAL A 28 28.35 41.74 1.96
N PRO A 29 29.34 41.71 2.89
CA PRO A 29 30.76 41.59 2.57
C PRO A 29 31.19 40.15 2.23
N ASN A 30 32.01 40.02 1.19
CA ASN A 30 32.80 38.83 0.89
C ASN A 30 34.03 38.76 1.81
N THR A 31 34.14 37.70 2.61
CA THR A 31 35.44 37.08 2.97
C THR A 31 35.28 35.56 3.15
N PRO A 32 36.32 34.76 2.85
CA PRO A 32 36.17 33.37 2.45
C PRO A 32 36.57 32.42 3.58
N ASN A 33 35.62 31.70 4.17
CA ASN A 33 35.92 30.51 4.95
C ASN A 33 35.54 29.26 4.15
N SER A 34 36.56 28.74 3.49
CA SER A 34 36.65 27.38 2.98
C SER A 34 36.25 26.38 4.07
N VAL A 35 35.10 25.72 3.90
CA VAL A 35 34.84 24.41 4.47
C VAL A 35 34.71 23.46 3.29
N ASN A 36 35.75 22.65 3.10
CA ASN A 36 35.86 21.67 2.04
C ASN A 36 34.60 20.77 1.97
N PRO A 37 33.94 20.64 0.81
CA PRO A 37 33.10 19.48 0.57
C PRO A 37 34.02 18.25 0.58
N LEU A 38 33.66 17.26 1.39
CA LEU A 38 34.30 15.95 1.37
C LEU A 38 34.39 15.45 -0.08
N LYS A 39 35.62 15.34 -0.57
CA LYS A 39 35.95 14.58 -1.78
C LYS A 39 35.46 13.15 -1.57
N LEU A 40 34.31 12.81 -2.15
CA LEU A 40 34.05 11.42 -2.50
C LEU A 40 34.95 11.09 -3.68
N ASN A 41 35.98 10.30 -3.42
CA ASN A 41 36.81 9.70 -4.45
C ASN A 41 35.93 9.03 -5.50
N SER A 42 36.13 9.42 -6.76
CA SER A 42 35.59 8.73 -7.92
C SER A 42 36.37 7.44 -8.18
N ASP A 43 36.35 6.53 -7.22
CA ASP A 43 36.75 5.16 -7.49
C ASP A 43 35.51 4.42 -7.98
N HIS A 44 35.64 3.86 -9.19
CA HIS A 44 34.63 3.13 -9.93
C HIS A 44 33.89 2.08 -9.08
N VAL A 45 32.81 2.49 -8.41
CA VAL A 45 31.77 1.56 -7.97
C VAL A 45 30.82 1.40 -9.15
N GLN A 46 31.03 0.36 -9.95
CA GLN A 46 29.95 -0.17 -10.78
C GLN A 46 28.79 -0.48 -9.84
N ILE A 47 27.75 0.34 -9.87
CA ILE A 47 26.46 0.05 -9.23
C ILE A 47 25.87 -1.12 -10.03
N GLN A 48 26.20 -2.33 -9.62
CA GLN A 48 25.46 -3.51 -10.06
C GLN A 48 24.08 -3.43 -9.40
N ASN A 49 23.07 -3.16 -10.21
CA ASN A 49 21.67 -3.26 -9.82
C ASN A 49 21.43 -4.61 -9.12
N PRO A 50 20.93 -4.65 -7.88
CA PRO A 50 20.55 -5.91 -7.26
C PRO A 50 19.42 -6.52 -8.07
N LYS A 51 19.70 -7.67 -8.70
CA LYS A 51 18.71 -8.44 -9.46
C LYS A 51 17.55 -8.81 -8.53
N PHE A 52 16.35 -8.32 -8.80
CA PHE A 52 15.12 -8.81 -8.18
C PHE A 52 15.07 -10.33 -8.35
N SER A 53 15.02 -11.06 -7.24
CA SER A 53 15.21 -12.50 -7.23
C SER A 53 13.95 -13.23 -7.69
N TRP A 54 13.85 -13.49 -8.99
CA TRP A 54 12.77 -14.30 -9.58
C TRP A 54 12.69 -15.73 -9.02
N THR A 55 13.71 -16.21 -8.29
CA THR A 55 13.74 -17.57 -7.74
C THR A 55 12.82 -17.75 -6.53
N SER A 56 12.59 -16.71 -5.72
CA SER A 56 11.62 -16.76 -4.61
C SER A 56 10.18 -16.90 -5.13
N LEU A 57 9.85 -16.15 -6.19
CA LEU A 57 8.53 -16.16 -6.83
C LEU A 57 8.23 -17.49 -7.54
N LYS A 58 9.24 -18.10 -8.20
CA LYS A 58 9.08 -19.45 -8.79
C LYS A 58 8.77 -20.54 -7.75
N HIS A 59 9.24 -20.41 -6.51
CA HIS A 59 8.87 -21.36 -5.44
C HIS A 59 7.46 -21.10 -4.90
N ALA A 60 7.01 -19.84 -4.85
CA ALA A 60 5.64 -19.51 -4.48
C ALA A 60 4.64 -20.20 -5.41
N SER A 61 4.91 -20.26 -6.73
CA SER A 61 4.02 -20.93 -7.69
C SER A 61 3.75 -22.41 -7.37
N SER A 62 4.68 -23.10 -6.70
CA SER A 62 4.52 -24.51 -6.29
C SER A 62 3.62 -24.69 -5.06
N LEU A 63 3.47 -23.65 -4.22
CA LEU A 63 2.62 -23.68 -3.02
C LEU A 63 1.13 -23.72 -3.36
N PHE A 64 0.78 -23.44 -4.61
CA PHE A 64 -0.58 -23.27 -5.09
C PHE A 64 -1.15 -24.52 -5.78
N THR A 65 -0.45 -25.64 -5.70
CA THR A 65 -0.94 -26.90 -6.27
C THR A 65 -1.89 -27.61 -5.30
N HIS A 66 -3.18 -27.59 -5.67
CA HIS A 66 -4.32 -28.39 -5.20
C HIS A 66 -4.58 -28.50 -3.68
N TYR A 67 -5.52 -27.69 -3.21
CA TYR A 67 -6.44 -28.04 -2.12
C TYR A 67 -7.85 -27.62 -2.53
N SER A 68 -8.48 -28.43 -3.38
CA SER A 68 -9.90 -28.29 -3.71
C SER A 68 -10.59 -29.55 -3.17
N ASP A 69 -10.86 -29.56 -1.86
CA ASP A 69 -11.77 -30.57 -1.30
C ASP A 69 -13.19 -30.06 -1.48
N ASP A 70 -14.11 -30.89 -1.97
CA ASP A 70 -15.47 -30.49 -2.37
C ASP A 70 -16.31 -30.04 -1.15
N SER A 71 -15.89 -30.42 0.06
CA SER A 71 -16.46 -29.88 1.31
C SER A 71 -16.03 -28.44 1.62
N SER A 72 -14.83 -28.03 1.18
CA SER A 72 -14.27 -26.69 1.43
C SER A 72 -14.89 -25.62 0.54
N SER A 73 -15.25 -25.97 -0.71
CA SER A 73 -15.93 -25.09 -1.66
C SER A 73 -17.33 -24.72 -1.18
N GLY A 74 -18.11 -25.69 -0.71
CA GLY A 74 -19.44 -25.47 -0.15
C GLY A 74 -19.43 -24.61 1.13
N ASN A 75 -18.37 -24.73 1.94
CA ASN A 75 -18.19 -23.89 3.13
C ASN A 75 -17.85 -22.44 2.77
N LEU A 76 -16.96 -22.23 1.79
CA LEU A 76 -16.57 -20.91 1.30
C LEU A 76 -17.77 -20.14 0.75
N ALA A 77 -18.53 -20.74 -0.17
CA ALA A 77 -19.67 -20.08 -0.80
C ALA A 77 -20.76 -19.67 0.20
N ARG A 78 -20.97 -20.47 1.26
CA ARG A 78 -22.01 -20.19 2.27
C ARG A 78 -21.59 -19.10 3.27
N ASN A 79 -20.31 -19.06 3.61
CA ASN A 79 -19.76 -18.17 4.64
C ASN A 79 -18.80 -17.12 4.06
N TRP A 80 -18.95 -16.77 2.77
CA TRP A 80 -17.97 -15.93 2.06
C TRP A 80 -17.79 -14.56 2.72
N MET A 81 -18.84 -14.00 3.32
CA MET A 81 -18.78 -12.71 4.01
C MET A 81 -17.87 -12.77 5.26
N ASP A 82 -17.83 -13.91 5.97
CA ASP A 82 -16.93 -14.11 7.11
C ASP A 82 -15.47 -14.15 6.65
N PHE A 83 -15.19 -14.85 5.55
CA PHE A 83 -13.86 -14.87 4.93
C PHE A 83 -13.45 -13.51 4.35
N GLN A 84 -14.41 -12.63 4.05
CA GLN A 84 -14.22 -11.24 3.69
C GLN A 84 -14.20 -10.29 4.90
N GLY A 85 -14.22 -10.83 6.13
CA GLY A 85 -13.99 -10.05 7.35
C GLY A 85 -15.23 -9.37 7.91
N LEU A 86 -16.46 -9.77 7.54
CA LEU A 86 -17.69 -9.21 8.11
C LEU A 86 -17.63 -9.14 9.64
N ASN A 87 -17.17 -10.24 10.25
CA ASN A 87 -16.94 -10.39 11.69
C ASN A 87 -15.45 -10.29 12.08
N ASP A 88 -14.69 -9.44 11.37
CA ASP A 88 -13.28 -9.15 11.66
C ASP A 88 -12.39 -10.41 11.79
N TRP A 89 -12.72 -11.45 11.02
CA TRP A 89 -12.04 -12.75 11.03
C TRP A 89 -11.94 -13.41 12.42
N GLU A 90 -12.88 -13.10 13.32
CA GLU A 90 -12.94 -13.69 14.66
C GLU A 90 -12.95 -15.23 14.58
N GLY A 91 -12.02 -15.87 15.30
CA GLY A 91 -11.87 -17.32 15.31
C GLY A 91 -11.25 -17.95 14.04
N LEU A 92 -10.86 -17.16 13.03
CA LEU A 92 -10.28 -17.66 11.78
C LEU A 92 -8.77 -17.46 11.66
N LEU A 93 -8.16 -16.61 12.50
CA LEU A 93 -6.74 -16.23 12.40
C LEU A 93 -5.81 -17.06 13.28
N ASP A 94 -6.27 -17.57 14.42
CA ASP A 94 -5.46 -18.37 15.36
C ASP A 94 -6.31 -19.45 16.08
N PRO A 95 -6.24 -20.72 15.65
CA PRO A 95 -5.48 -21.23 14.51
C PRO A 95 -5.98 -20.68 13.17
N LEU A 96 -5.09 -20.55 12.19
CA LEU A 96 -5.42 -20.06 10.86
C LEU A 96 -6.24 -21.10 10.09
N ASP A 97 -7.50 -20.78 9.84
CA ASP A 97 -8.44 -21.59 9.06
C ASP A 97 -7.87 -21.90 7.66
N ASP A 98 -8.02 -23.15 7.21
CA ASP A 98 -7.43 -23.61 5.96
C ASP A 98 -8.10 -23.00 4.71
N THR A 99 -9.39 -22.64 4.80
CA THR A 99 -10.12 -21.95 3.73
C THR A 99 -9.65 -20.49 3.65
N LEU A 100 -9.59 -19.79 4.80
CA LEU A 100 -9.07 -18.43 4.87
C LEU A 100 -7.61 -18.36 4.37
N ARG A 101 -6.77 -19.31 4.78
CA ARG A 101 -5.38 -19.43 4.29
C ARG A 101 -5.33 -19.52 2.77
N SER A 102 -6.17 -20.37 2.17
CA SER A 102 -6.21 -20.56 0.72
C SER A 102 -6.64 -19.26 0.01
N GLU A 103 -7.60 -18.53 0.56
CA GLU A 103 -8.03 -17.25 0.01
C GLU A 103 -6.96 -16.16 0.17
N ILE A 104 -6.27 -16.07 1.31
CA ILE A 104 -5.13 -15.15 1.49
C ILE A 104 -4.06 -15.45 0.43
N LEU A 105 -3.69 -16.72 0.26
CA LEU A 105 -2.70 -17.14 -0.74
C LEU A 105 -3.15 -16.79 -2.17
N ARG A 106 -4.43 -16.99 -2.50
CA ARG A 106 -5.03 -16.61 -3.78
C ARG A 106 -4.95 -15.10 -4.03
N TYR A 107 -5.28 -14.26 -3.04
CA TYR A 107 -5.10 -12.82 -3.16
C TYR A 107 -3.64 -12.39 -3.29
N GLY A 108 -2.72 -13.16 -2.69
CA GLY A 108 -1.28 -13.01 -2.90
C GLY A 108 -0.82 -13.28 -4.33
N GLN A 109 -1.42 -14.26 -5.01
CA GLN A 109 -1.11 -14.56 -6.43
C GLN A 109 -1.43 -13.38 -7.35
N PHE A 110 -2.52 -12.66 -7.11
CA PHE A 110 -2.85 -11.48 -7.93
C PHE A 110 -1.81 -10.36 -7.75
N VAL A 111 -1.25 -10.21 -6.55
CA VAL A 111 -0.14 -9.26 -6.33
C VAL A 111 1.13 -9.76 -7.03
N GLU A 112 1.44 -11.05 -6.95
CA GLU A 112 2.56 -11.65 -7.70
C GLU A 112 2.39 -11.44 -9.21
N ALA A 113 1.20 -11.66 -9.75
CA ALA A 113 0.88 -11.40 -11.14
C ALA A 113 1.17 -9.94 -11.49
N ALA A 114 0.80 -8.99 -10.63
CA ALA A 114 1.10 -7.58 -10.85
C ALA A 114 2.61 -7.31 -10.95
N TYR A 115 3.43 -7.88 -10.05
CA TYR A 115 4.89 -7.81 -10.17
C TYR A 115 5.41 -8.43 -11.47
N ARG A 116 4.90 -9.61 -11.86
CA ARG A 116 5.33 -10.29 -13.09
C ARG A 116 4.95 -9.54 -14.35
N CYS A 117 3.91 -8.72 -14.32
CA CYS A 117 3.45 -7.94 -15.47
C CYS A 117 4.25 -6.65 -15.66
N PHE A 118 4.82 -6.09 -14.60
CA PHE A 118 5.57 -4.85 -14.69
C PHE A 118 6.92 -5.02 -15.39
N ASP A 119 7.27 -4.04 -16.22
CA ASP A 119 8.58 -3.94 -16.86
C ASP A 119 9.55 -3.16 -15.96
N PHE A 120 10.42 -3.91 -15.27
CA PHE A 120 11.45 -3.37 -14.39
C PHE A 120 12.74 -2.97 -15.12
N ASP A 121 12.88 -3.27 -16.41
CA ASP A 121 14.12 -3.01 -17.13
C ASP A 121 14.19 -1.55 -17.60
N PRO A 122 15.05 -0.69 -17.02
CA PRO A 122 15.14 0.73 -17.40
C PRO A 122 15.66 0.95 -18.82
N SER A 123 16.26 -0.09 -19.43
CA SER A 123 16.71 -0.06 -20.82
C SER A 123 15.61 -0.46 -21.81
N SER A 124 14.50 -1.01 -21.32
CA SER A 124 13.37 -1.43 -22.15
C SER A 124 12.56 -0.23 -22.66
N PRO A 125 12.12 -0.24 -23.93
CA PRO A 125 11.22 0.79 -24.45
C PRO A 125 9.85 0.78 -23.75
N THR A 126 9.49 -0.32 -23.08
CA THR A 126 8.26 -0.46 -22.31
C THR A 126 8.48 -0.32 -20.80
N PHE A 127 9.63 0.22 -20.37
CA PHE A 127 9.91 0.49 -18.96
C PHE A 127 8.74 1.17 -18.26
N ALA A 128 8.47 0.75 -17.03
CA ALA A 128 7.37 1.26 -16.21
C ALA A 128 5.95 1.05 -16.76
N THR A 129 5.80 0.14 -17.74
CA THR A 129 4.50 -0.27 -18.27
C THR A 129 4.24 -1.75 -18.04
N CYS A 130 3.06 -2.22 -18.43
CA CYS A 130 2.70 -3.64 -18.38
C CYS A 130 3.23 -4.34 -19.64
N LYS A 131 3.99 -5.42 -19.45
CA LYS A 131 4.57 -6.26 -20.51
C LYS A 131 3.54 -7.03 -21.33
N PHE A 132 2.36 -7.28 -20.75
CA PHE A 132 1.33 -8.11 -21.36
C PHE A 132 0.10 -7.29 -21.72
N SER A 133 -0.62 -7.74 -22.76
CA SER A 133 -1.92 -7.16 -23.07
C SER A 133 -2.93 -7.52 -21.99
N LYS A 134 -3.95 -6.67 -21.83
CA LYS A 134 -5.01 -6.86 -20.81
C LYS A 134 -5.61 -8.27 -20.82
N ASN A 135 -5.89 -8.83 -22.00
CA ASN A 135 -6.53 -10.14 -22.15
C ASN A 135 -5.59 -11.33 -21.90
N SER A 136 -4.27 -11.09 -21.86
CA SER A 136 -3.27 -12.15 -21.64
C SER A 136 -2.55 -12.04 -20.30
N LEU A 137 -2.84 -11.00 -19.52
CA LEU A 137 -2.13 -10.67 -18.28
C LEU A 137 -2.15 -11.85 -17.30
N LEU A 138 -3.34 -12.32 -16.91
CA LEU A 138 -3.48 -13.41 -15.94
C LEU A 138 -3.08 -14.76 -16.53
N THR A 139 -3.42 -15.05 -17.79
CA THR A 139 -3.08 -16.32 -18.43
C THR A 139 -1.58 -16.51 -18.65
N ARG A 140 -0.80 -15.42 -18.72
CA ARG A 140 0.67 -15.46 -18.84
C ARG A 140 1.39 -15.48 -17.50
N THR A 141 0.73 -15.08 -16.41
CA THR A 141 1.40 -14.86 -15.12
C THR A 141 0.94 -15.79 -14.02
N CYS A 142 -0.34 -16.14 -13.99
CA CYS A 142 -0.89 -17.13 -13.08
C CYS A 142 -0.77 -18.54 -13.67
N SER A 143 -0.60 -19.53 -12.78
CA SER A 143 -0.61 -20.94 -13.18
C SER A 143 -2.05 -21.45 -13.10
N GLY A 144 -2.65 -21.81 -14.24
CA GLY A 144 -4.04 -22.26 -14.33
C GLY A 144 -5.02 -21.15 -14.72
N ASP A 145 -6.27 -21.55 -14.96
CA ASP A 145 -7.36 -20.59 -15.17
C ASP A 145 -7.80 -20.04 -13.82
N THR A 146 -7.66 -18.72 -13.66
CA THR A 146 -8.09 -18.03 -12.44
C THR A 146 -9.61 -17.84 -12.40
N GLY A 147 -10.29 -17.89 -13.55
CA GLY A 147 -11.69 -17.47 -13.68
C GLY A 147 -11.90 -15.95 -13.71
N TYR A 148 -10.84 -15.15 -13.55
CA TYR A 148 -10.87 -13.70 -13.58
C TYR A 148 -10.47 -13.13 -14.94
N LYS A 149 -11.13 -12.03 -15.33
CA LYS A 149 -10.83 -11.28 -16.54
C LYS A 149 -10.36 -9.87 -16.17
N PRO A 150 -9.13 -9.46 -16.55
CA PRO A 150 -8.67 -8.09 -16.36
C PRO A 150 -9.50 -7.09 -17.17
N THR A 151 -9.98 -6.04 -16.52
CA THR A 151 -10.88 -5.04 -17.13
C THR A 151 -10.22 -3.68 -17.30
N LYS A 152 -9.34 -3.28 -16.37
CA LYS A 152 -8.59 -2.01 -16.41
C LYS A 152 -7.14 -2.19 -15.94
N ASN A 153 -6.20 -1.57 -16.66
CA ASN A 153 -4.83 -1.38 -16.19
C ASN A 153 -4.77 -0.11 -15.34
N MET A 154 -4.06 -0.15 -14.23
CA MET A 154 -3.93 0.98 -13.31
C MET A 154 -2.54 1.61 -13.38
N ARG A 155 -2.50 2.94 -13.29
CA ARG A 155 -1.27 3.73 -13.23
C ARG A 155 -1.30 4.63 -12.01
N ALA A 156 -0.13 4.87 -11.43
CA ALA A 156 0.07 5.84 -10.37
C ALA A 156 1.08 6.89 -10.86
N THR A 157 0.81 8.15 -10.54
CA THR A 157 1.65 9.28 -10.94
C THR A 157 2.25 9.90 -9.70
N CYS A 158 3.57 10.13 -9.68
CA CYS A 158 4.19 10.86 -8.59
C CYS A 158 3.99 12.37 -8.80
N GLY A 159 3.22 13.00 -7.91
CA GLY A 159 2.97 14.45 -7.96
C GLY A 159 4.12 15.31 -7.41
N ILE A 160 5.22 14.70 -6.98
CA ILE A 160 6.40 15.45 -6.51
C ILE A 160 7.11 16.02 -7.73
N GLN A 161 7.18 17.35 -7.81
CA GLN A 161 7.87 18.07 -8.87
C GLN A 161 9.36 17.73 -8.83
N LEU A 162 9.78 16.86 -9.73
CA LEU A 162 11.19 16.49 -9.89
C LEU A 162 11.98 17.75 -10.31
N PRO A 163 13.15 18.02 -9.70
CA PRO A 163 13.99 19.15 -10.09
C PRO A 163 14.28 19.15 -11.60
N ARG A 164 14.25 20.33 -12.25
CA ARG A 164 14.45 20.49 -13.72
C ARG A 164 15.74 19.91 -14.31
N TRP A 165 16.72 19.54 -13.49
CA TRP A 165 17.93 18.85 -13.96
C TRP A 165 17.67 17.35 -14.27
N ILE A 166 16.61 16.78 -13.71
CA ILE A 166 16.15 15.41 -13.96
C ILE A 166 15.55 15.26 -15.37
N ASP A 167 15.01 16.34 -15.95
CA ASP A 167 14.56 16.38 -17.35
C ASP A 167 15.70 16.13 -18.35
N ARG A 168 16.97 16.27 -17.91
CA ARG A 168 18.19 15.95 -18.67
C ARG A 168 18.78 14.58 -18.35
N GLY A 169 18.13 13.81 -17.48
CA GLY A 169 18.52 12.45 -17.11
C GLY A 169 18.00 11.39 -18.08
N PRO A 170 18.44 10.13 -17.94
CA PRO A 170 17.93 9.01 -18.74
C PRO A 170 16.40 8.82 -18.57
N SER A 171 15.72 8.25 -19.58
CA SER A 171 14.24 8.20 -19.70
C SER A 171 13.48 7.60 -18.51
N TRP A 172 14.14 6.73 -17.73
CA TRP A 172 13.55 6.16 -16.52
C TRP A 172 13.39 7.19 -15.38
N VAL A 173 14.18 8.27 -15.38
CA VAL A 173 14.11 9.34 -14.36
C VAL A 173 12.99 10.35 -14.67
N SER A 174 12.56 10.46 -15.93
CA SER A 174 11.46 11.35 -16.37
C SER A 174 10.08 10.67 -16.36
N THR A 175 10.01 9.39 -15.99
CA THR A 175 8.75 8.65 -15.94
C THR A 175 7.92 9.07 -14.72
N GLN A 176 7.04 10.05 -14.92
CA GLN A 176 6.17 10.57 -13.86
C GLN A 176 5.00 9.63 -13.54
N SER A 177 4.53 8.83 -14.51
CA SER A 177 3.42 7.90 -14.36
C SER A 177 3.82 6.47 -14.72
N SER A 178 3.60 5.54 -13.80
CA SER A 178 4.01 4.15 -13.91
C SER A 178 2.82 3.23 -13.74
N TRP A 179 2.81 2.10 -14.46
CA TRP A 179 1.87 1.02 -14.21
C TRP A 179 2.07 0.47 -12.79
N ILE A 180 0.97 0.36 -12.03
CA ILE A 180 0.99 0.00 -10.60
C ILE A 180 0.12 -1.23 -10.30
N GLY A 181 -0.74 -1.64 -11.22
CA GLY A 181 -1.68 -2.72 -10.95
C GLY A 181 -2.78 -2.85 -12.00
N TYR A 182 -3.83 -3.58 -11.64
CA TYR A 182 -4.98 -3.80 -12.51
C TYR A 182 -6.24 -4.09 -11.70
N VAL A 183 -7.38 -4.00 -12.37
CA VAL A 183 -8.68 -4.51 -11.90
C VAL A 183 -9.04 -5.73 -12.73
N ALA A 184 -9.52 -6.77 -12.06
CA ALA A 184 -10.04 -7.97 -12.69
C ALA A 184 -11.36 -8.38 -12.04
N VAL A 185 -12.28 -8.90 -12.86
CA VAL A 185 -13.60 -9.35 -12.41
C VAL A 185 -13.71 -10.85 -12.61
N CYS A 186 -14.18 -11.58 -11.62
CA CYS A 186 -14.50 -13.00 -11.77
C CYS A 186 -15.64 -13.15 -12.78
N GLN A 187 -15.39 -13.81 -13.91
CA GLN A 187 -16.39 -14.05 -14.96
C GLN A 187 -16.73 -15.52 -15.14
N ASP A 188 -15.87 -16.41 -14.65
CA ASP A 188 -16.13 -17.84 -14.68
C ASP A 188 -17.27 -18.24 -13.73
N LYS A 189 -18.20 -19.04 -14.23
CA LYS A 189 -19.42 -19.40 -13.48
C LYS A 189 -19.14 -20.39 -12.35
N GLU A 190 -18.18 -21.30 -12.54
CA GLU A 190 -17.83 -22.29 -11.52
C GLU A 190 -17.11 -21.59 -10.35
N GLU A 191 -16.20 -20.67 -10.66
CA GLU A 191 -15.49 -19.88 -9.65
C GLU A 191 -16.44 -18.93 -8.89
N ILE A 192 -17.41 -18.29 -9.58
CA ILE A 192 -18.45 -17.50 -8.90
C ILE A 192 -19.28 -18.36 -7.95
N ALA A 193 -19.64 -19.59 -8.38
CA ALA A 193 -20.39 -20.52 -7.53
C ALA A 193 -19.56 -20.97 -6.32
N ARG A 194 -18.27 -21.27 -6.51
CA ARG A 194 -17.32 -21.60 -5.42
C ARG A 194 -17.15 -20.46 -4.41
N LEU A 195 -17.11 -19.23 -4.91
CA LEU A 195 -16.96 -18.02 -4.11
C LEU A 195 -18.27 -17.57 -3.42
N GLY A 196 -19.42 -18.01 -3.92
CA GLY A 196 -20.75 -17.59 -3.46
C GLY A 196 -21.15 -16.16 -3.86
N ARG A 197 -20.29 -15.45 -4.60
CA ARG A 197 -20.51 -14.07 -5.09
C ARG A 197 -19.58 -13.77 -6.27
N ARG A 198 -19.90 -12.71 -7.04
CA ARG A 198 -18.96 -12.17 -8.00
C ARG A 198 -17.92 -11.33 -7.28
N ASP A 199 -16.66 -11.76 -7.34
CA ASP A 199 -15.56 -11.04 -6.74
C ASP A 199 -14.85 -10.14 -7.77
N VAL A 200 -14.61 -8.90 -7.38
CA VAL A 200 -13.82 -7.91 -8.11
C VAL A 200 -12.50 -7.76 -7.39
N VAL A 201 -11.39 -8.02 -8.07
CA VAL A 201 -10.05 -7.88 -7.50
C VAL A 201 -9.36 -6.65 -8.06
N ILE A 202 -8.89 -5.78 -7.16
CA ILE A 202 -7.94 -4.71 -7.48
C ILE A 202 -6.58 -5.11 -6.91
N ALA A 203 -5.59 -5.33 -7.78
CA ALA A 203 -4.26 -5.78 -7.35
C ALA A 203 -3.22 -4.70 -7.60
N PHE A 204 -2.53 -4.27 -6.53
CA PHE A 204 -1.46 -3.28 -6.57
C PHE A 204 -0.11 -3.91 -6.24
N ARG A 205 0.89 -3.71 -7.12
CA ARG A 205 2.28 -4.05 -6.79
C ARG A 205 2.89 -3.00 -5.86
N GLY A 206 3.91 -3.40 -5.11
CA GLY A 206 4.85 -2.47 -4.48
C GLY A 206 5.95 -2.01 -5.43
N THR A 207 6.92 -1.25 -4.92
CA THR A 207 8.12 -0.84 -5.68
C THR A 207 9.13 -1.98 -5.80
N ALA A 208 10.08 -1.85 -6.74
CA ALA A 208 11.18 -2.80 -6.89
C ALA A 208 12.12 -2.82 -5.68
N THR A 209 12.26 -1.65 -5.03
CA THR A 209 13.07 -1.41 -3.83
C THR A 209 12.20 -0.68 -2.80
N GLY A 210 11.34 -1.44 -2.11
CA GLY A 210 10.38 -0.94 -1.09
C GLY A 210 10.96 0.05 -0.09
N LEU A 211 12.18 -0.22 0.38
CA LEU A 211 12.89 0.59 1.37
C LEU A 211 13.31 1.96 0.82
N GLU A 212 13.83 2.02 -0.40
CA GLU A 212 14.25 3.28 -1.01
C GLU A 212 13.07 4.23 -1.19
N TRP A 213 11.87 3.70 -1.48
CA TRP A 213 10.69 4.55 -1.59
C TRP A 213 10.10 4.89 -0.21
N ALA A 214 10.08 3.98 0.75
CA ALA A 214 9.65 4.30 2.13
C ALA A 214 10.55 5.37 2.79
N GLU A 215 11.84 5.41 2.45
CA GLU A 215 12.76 6.48 2.88
C GLU A 215 12.56 7.78 2.08
N ASN A 216 12.25 7.69 0.78
CA ASN A 216 11.97 8.85 -0.07
C ASN A 216 10.58 9.47 0.18
N LEU A 217 9.66 8.68 0.71
CA LEU A 217 8.39 9.13 1.23
C LEU A 217 8.61 9.96 2.47
N ARG A 218 8.38 11.26 2.34
CA ARG A 218 8.40 12.16 3.49
C ARG A 218 7.33 11.68 4.45
N ALA A 219 7.70 11.24 5.65
CA ALA A 219 6.79 10.87 6.74
C ALA A 219 6.00 12.07 7.30
N THR A 220 5.40 12.84 6.41
CA THR A 220 4.54 13.97 6.65
C THR A 220 3.11 13.47 6.52
N LEU A 221 2.29 13.76 7.51
CA LEU A 221 0.87 13.57 7.43
C LEU A 221 0.24 14.78 6.72
N THR A 222 -0.61 14.53 5.73
CA THR A 222 -1.41 15.55 5.02
C THR A 222 -2.89 15.27 5.28
N PRO A 223 -3.72 16.29 5.49
CA PRO A 223 -5.18 16.12 5.55
C PRO A 223 -5.72 15.43 4.30
N LEU A 224 -6.71 14.56 4.48
CA LEU A 224 -7.46 14.02 3.35
C LEU A 224 -8.19 15.14 2.61
N PRO A 225 -8.30 15.05 1.26
CA PRO A 225 -9.18 15.92 0.49
C PRO A 225 -10.63 15.84 0.97
N ASP A 226 -11.40 16.92 0.80
CA ASP A 226 -12.77 17.02 1.30
C ASP A 226 -13.70 15.93 0.76
N ASP A 227 -13.49 15.46 -0.47
CA ASP A 227 -14.27 14.38 -1.10
C ASP A 227 -13.96 12.99 -0.55
N MET A 228 -12.89 12.85 0.25
CA MET A 228 -12.55 11.63 1.00
C MET A 228 -12.64 11.83 2.52
N SER A 229 -12.99 13.03 2.98
CA SER A 229 -13.10 13.36 4.40
C SER A 229 -14.54 13.28 4.84
N ASN A 230 -14.86 12.27 5.64
CA ASN A 230 -16.15 12.20 6.31
C ASN A 230 -15.95 12.72 7.73
N GLY A 231 -16.38 13.95 8.04
CA GLY A 231 -16.13 14.68 9.30
C GLY A 231 -16.71 14.04 10.58
N SER A 232 -17.00 12.74 10.55
CA SER A 232 -17.66 11.93 11.57
C SER A 232 -16.73 11.44 12.69
N CYS A 233 -15.41 11.57 12.56
CA CYS A 233 -14.42 11.27 13.59
C CYS A 233 -13.66 12.55 13.92
N GLY A 234 -13.92 13.16 15.08
CA GLY A 234 -13.34 14.43 15.48
C GLY A 234 -11.80 14.46 15.38
N GLY A 235 -11.27 15.54 14.78
CA GLY A 235 -9.87 15.63 14.35
C GLY A 235 -9.74 15.42 12.84
N GLY A 236 -8.84 16.16 12.18
CA GLY A 236 -8.63 16.01 10.74
C GLY A 236 -8.03 14.63 10.43
N ALA A 237 -8.72 13.80 9.62
CA ALA A 237 -8.13 12.58 9.12
C ALA A 237 -6.96 12.94 8.20
N MET A 238 -5.80 12.37 8.51
CA MET A 238 -4.57 12.64 7.80
C MET A 238 -3.91 11.34 7.39
N VAL A 239 -3.32 11.34 6.20
CA VAL A 239 -2.63 10.21 5.59
C VAL A 239 -1.23 10.64 5.16
N GLU A 240 -0.32 9.69 4.98
CA GLU A 240 1.04 9.97 4.52
C GLU A 240 1.01 10.66 3.14
N SER A 241 1.74 11.77 3.04
CA SER A 241 1.67 12.68 1.90
C SER A 241 1.98 12.01 0.56
N GLY A 242 2.95 11.09 0.51
CA GLY A 242 3.36 10.49 -0.74
C GLY A 242 2.47 9.35 -1.19
N PHE A 243 1.88 8.54 -0.29
CA PHE A 243 0.80 7.61 -0.63
C PHE A 243 -0.39 8.37 -1.20
N LEU A 244 -0.79 9.46 -0.53
CA LEU A 244 -1.87 10.32 -1.02
C LEU A 244 -1.51 10.91 -2.39
N SER A 245 -0.30 11.43 -2.55
CA SER A 245 0.16 11.99 -3.83
C SER A 245 0.13 10.95 -4.94
N LEU A 246 0.62 9.73 -4.73
CA LEU A 246 0.54 8.67 -5.75
C LEU A 246 -0.90 8.28 -6.10
N TYR A 247 -1.80 8.35 -5.13
CA TYR A 247 -3.20 7.99 -5.32
C TYR A 247 -3.97 9.06 -6.09
N THR A 248 -3.77 10.35 -5.76
CA THR A 248 -4.59 11.45 -6.27
C THR A 248 -3.96 12.25 -7.42
N SER A 249 -2.64 12.14 -7.64
CA SER A 249 -1.98 12.91 -8.71
C SER A 249 -2.26 12.31 -10.08
N GLY A 250 -2.56 13.17 -11.04
CA GLY A 250 -2.64 12.85 -12.47
C GLY A 250 -1.79 13.81 -13.29
N THR A 251 -1.77 13.61 -14.61
CA THR A 251 -1.21 14.55 -15.59
C THR A 251 -2.29 14.92 -16.60
N ASP A 252 -2.03 15.90 -17.48
CA ASP A 252 -2.96 16.28 -18.56
C ASP A 252 -3.32 15.10 -19.49
N THR A 253 -2.49 14.06 -19.53
CA THR A 253 -2.65 12.90 -20.42
C THR A 253 -2.99 11.61 -19.68
N CYS A 254 -2.83 11.56 -18.35
CA CYS A 254 -3.06 10.38 -17.54
C CYS A 254 -3.91 10.73 -16.32
N PRO A 255 -5.13 10.18 -16.18
CA PRO A 255 -5.93 10.38 -14.98
C PRO A 255 -5.20 9.86 -13.73
N SER A 256 -5.60 10.35 -12.56
CA SER A 256 -5.07 9.85 -11.29
C SER A 256 -5.51 8.41 -11.04
N LEU A 257 -4.78 7.71 -10.16
CA LEU A 257 -5.16 6.36 -9.76
C LEU A 257 -6.56 6.34 -9.15
N GLN A 258 -6.87 7.34 -8.32
CA GLN A 258 -8.18 7.58 -7.73
C GLN A 258 -9.29 7.63 -8.80
N THR A 259 -9.14 8.48 -9.81
CA THR A 259 -10.13 8.59 -10.90
C THR A 259 -10.29 7.27 -11.63
N MET A 260 -9.18 6.57 -11.94
CA MET A 260 -9.25 5.28 -12.62
C MET A 260 -9.97 4.21 -11.80
N VAL A 261 -9.77 4.18 -10.47
CA VAL A 261 -10.46 3.27 -9.55
C VAL A 261 -11.95 3.59 -9.50
N ARG A 262 -12.33 4.85 -9.27
CA ARG A 262 -13.73 5.28 -9.20
C ARG A 262 -14.48 4.96 -10.49
N GLU A 263 -13.98 5.36 -11.65
CA GLU A 263 -14.60 5.07 -12.95
C GLU A 263 -14.81 3.58 -13.19
N GLU A 264 -13.81 2.76 -12.83
CA GLU A 264 -13.88 1.32 -13.09
C GLU A 264 -14.82 0.60 -12.14
N ILE A 265 -14.87 1.01 -10.87
CA ILE A 265 -15.83 0.47 -9.90
C ILE A 265 -17.26 0.89 -10.27
N GLU A 266 -17.48 2.15 -10.63
CA GLU A 266 -18.78 2.64 -11.12
C GLU A 266 -19.27 1.78 -12.31
N ARG A 267 -18.42 1.62 -13.34
CA ARG A 267 -18.73 0.77 -14.50
C ARG A 267 -19.04 -0.68 -14.14
N ILE A 268 -18.37 -1.24 -13.14
CA ILE A 268 -18.60 -2.62 -12.68
C ILE A 268 -19.93 -2.72 -11.94
N LEU A 269 -20.25 -1.77 -11.07
CA LEU A 269 -21.52 -1.72 -10.35
C LEU A 269 -22.71 -1.51 -11.30
N GLU A 270 -22.54 -0.75 -12.38
CA GLU A 270 -23.57 -0.61 -13.42
C GLU A 270 -23.87 -1.92 -14.15
N ILE A 271 -22.87 -2.77 -14.36
CA ILE A 271 -23.01 -4.02 -15.14
C ILE A 271 -23.46 -5.20 -14.27
N TYR A 272 -22.97 -5.25 -13.03
CA TYR A 272 -23.10 -6.42 -12.14
C TYR A 272 -23.78 -6.07 -10.81
N GLY A 273 -24.38 -4.89 -10.66
CA GLY A 273 -24.98 -4.44 -9.40
C GLY A 273 -26.20 -5.25 -8.94
N ASP A 274 -26.82 -6.01 -9.84
CA ASP A 274 -28.02 -6.83 -9.55
C ASP A 274 -27.70 -8.19 -8.91
N GLU A 275 -26.42 -8.56 -8.80
CA GLU A 275 -25.99 -9.82 -8.18
C GLU A 275 -25.09 -9.57 -6.96
N PRO A 276 -24.93 -10.55 -6.04
CA PRO A 276 -24.00 -10.41 -4.92
C PRO A 276 -22.58 -10.15 -5.43
N ILE A 277 -22.05 -8.97 -5.10
CA ILE A 277 -20.73 -8.52 -5.52
C ILE A 277 -19.87 -8.15 -4.30
N SER A 278 -18.57 -8.45 -4.37
CA SER A 278 -17.56 -7.99 -3.41
C SER A 278 -16.41 -7.30 -4.13
N VAL A 279 -15.78 -6.32 -3.49
CA VAL A 279 -14.57 -5.67 -3.99
C VAL A 279 -13.41 -6.02 -3.05
N THR A 280 -12.51 -6.87 -3.51
CA THR A 280 -11.30 -7.23 -2.78
C THR A 280 -10.09 -6.49 -3.34
N ILE A 281 -9.40 -5.73 -2.50
CA ILE A 281 -8.22 -4.96 -2.86
C ILE A 281 -7.01 -5.62 -2.20
N THR A 282 -6.02 -5.98 -3.00
CA THR A 282 -4.83 -6.68 -2.53
C THR A 282 -3.58 -5.94 -2.95
N GLY A 283 -2.58 -5.93 -2.07
CA GLY A 283 -1.34 -5.24 -2.36
C GLY A 283 -0.22 -5.59 -1.40
N HIS A 284 1.01 -5.36 -1.88
CA HIS A 284 2.23 -5.60 -1.12
C HIS A 284 3.07 -4.33 -0.98
N SER A 285 3.68 -4.12 0.18
CA SER A 285 4.56 -2.95 0.42
C SER A 285 3.83 -1.64 0.14
N LEU A 286 4.34 -0.77 -0.74
CA LEU A 286 3.61 0.40 -1.26
C LEU A 286 2.19 0.07 -1.75
N GLY A 287 2.01 -1.05 -2.44
CA GLY A 287 0.71 -1.47 -2.96
C GLY A 287 -0.31 -1.74 -1.86
N ALA A 288 0.12 -2.14 -0.67
CA ALA A 288 -0.75 -2.30 0.49
C ALA A 288 -1.28 -0.95 1.00
N ALA A 289 -0.43 0.08 1.05
CA ALA A 289 -0.85 1.42 1.45
C ALA A 289 -1.87 2.01 0.45
N LEU A 290 -1.61 1.84 -0.86
CA LEU A 290 -2.55 2.23 -1.91
C LEU A 290 -3.85 1.44 -1.85
N ALA A 291 -3.79 0.16 -1.47
CA ALA A 291 -4.98 -0.66 -1.28
C ALA A 291 -5.89 -0.12 -0.16
N THR A 292 -5.31 0.26 0.98
CA THR A 292 -6.06 0.89 2.08
C THR A 292 -6.69 2.22 1.67
N LEU A 293 -5.96 3.09 0.95
CA LEU A 293 -6.51 4.35 0.45
C LEU A 293 -7.65 4.12 -0.54
N ALA A 294 -7.49 3.17 -1.48
CA ALA A 294 -8.51 2.84 -2.46
C ALA A 294 -9.79 2.30 -1.80
N ALA A 295 -9.65 1.47 -0.76
CA ALA A 295 -10.80 0.94 -0.03
C ALA A 295 -11.60 2.04 0.68
N HIS A 296 -10.90 2.96 1.34
CA HIS A 296 -11.50 4.15 1.94
C HIS A 296 -12.24 5.00 0.90
N ASP A 297 -11.57 5.29 -0.21
CA ASP A 297 -12.10 6.10 -1.30
C ASP A 297 -13.38 5.51 -1.91
N ILE A 298 -13.40 4.20 -2.17
CA ILE A 298 -14.58 3.50 -2.70
C ILE A 298 -15.76 3.63 -1.72
N ASN A 299 -15.55 3.37 -0.43
CA ASN A 299 -16.62 3.47 0.56
C ASN A 299 -17.10 4.92 0.80
N CYS A 300 -16.24 5.91 0.64
CA CYS A 300 -16.63 7.32 0.69
C CYS A 300 -17.39 7.77 -0.57
N THR A 301 -17.04 7.23 -1.74
CA THR A 301 -17.60 7.64 -3.02
C THR A 301 -18.95 6.99 -3.31
N PHE A 302 -19.10 5.70 -2.99
CA PHE A 302 -20.28 4.91 -3.33
C PHE A 302 -21.12 4.62 -2.09
N GLY A 303 -22.24 5.34 -1.91
CA GLY A 303 -23.09 5.22 -0.71
C GLY A 303 -23.69 3.83 -0.46
N ASN A 304 -23.81 3.00 -1.52
CA ASN A 304 -24.20 1.58 -1.44
C ASN A 304 -23.07 0.67 -1.94
N ALA A 305 -21.82 0.99 -1.57
CA ALA A 305 -20.68 0.16 -1.94
C ALA A 305 -20.92 -1.31 -1.50
N PRO A 306 -20.54 -2.29 -2.34
CA PRO A 306 -20.49 -3.68 -1.89
C PRO A 306 -19.46 -3.85 -0.77
N LEU A 307 -19.42 -5.03 -0.15
CA LEU A 307 -18.40 -5.32 0.86
C LEU A 307 -16.99 -5.10 0.28
N VAL A 308 -16.27 -4.11 0.82
CA VAL A 308 -14.91 -3.76 0.43
C VAL A 308 -13.93 -4.33 1.44
N THR A 309 -13.06 -5.21 0.96
CA THR A 309 -12.08 -5.92 1.77
C THR A 309 -10.66 -5.64 1.28
N VAL A 310 -9.73 -5.37 2.19
CA VAL A 310 -8.31 -5.25 1.91
C VAL A 310 -7.57 -6.46 2.47
N ILE A 311 -6.86 -7.20 1.62
CA ILE A 311 -5.91 -8.24 2.05
C ILE A 311 -4.51 -7.75 1.67
N SER A 312 -3.72 -7.34 2.66
CA SER A 312 -2.45 -6.66 2.41
C SER A 312 -1.25 -7.43 2.96
N PHE A 313 -0.11 -7.35 2.27
CA PHE A 313 1.12 -8.04 2.63
C PHE A 313 2.24 -7.03 2.91
N GLY A 314 2.80 -7.06 4.11
CA GLY A 314 3.94 -6.20 4.46
C GLY A 314 3.67 -4.70 4.25
N GLY A 315 2.44 -4.25 4.49
CA GLY A 315 2.06 -2.86 4.30
C GLY A 315 2.60 -1.94 5.39
N PRO A 316 3.06 -0.71 5.05
CA PRO A 316 3.37 0.32 6.03
C PRO A 316 2.09 0.94 6.61
N ARG A 317 2.25 1.77 7.66
CA ARG A 317 1.14 2.56 8.20
C ARG A 317 0.74 3.68 7.25
N VAL A 318 -0.55 3.94 7.15
CA VAL A 318 -1.10 4.83 6.11
C VAL A 318 -1.50 6.21 6.66
N GLY A 319 -2.05 6.28 7.86
CA GLY A 319 -2.58 7.53 8.40
C GLY A 319 -2.70 7.55 9.91
N ASN A 320 -3.29 8.63 10.42
CA ASN A 320 -3.48 8.85 11.85
C ASN A 320 -4.70 8.13 12.44
N GLN A 321 -4.91 8.28 13.75
CA GLN A 321 -6.04 7.67 14.46
C GLN A 321 -7.41 8.11 13.89
N SER A 322 -7.52 9.35 13.41
CA SER A 322 -8.77 9.84 12.82
C SER A 322 -9.05 9.19 11.47
N PHE A 323 -8.03 8.94 10.66
CA PHE A 323 -8.14 8.14 9.45
C PHE A 323 -8.56 6.69 9.75
N ARG A 324 -7.96 6.06 10.76
CA ARG A 324 -8.37 4.72 11.25
C ARG A 324 -9.86 4.70 11.63
N CYS A 325 -10.31 5.68 12.41
CA CYS A 325 -11.70 5.77 12.84
C CYS A 325 -12.66 5.91 11.64
N GLN A 326 -12.29 6.69 10.62
CA GLN A 326 -13.11 6.82 9.41
C GLN A 326 -13.19 5.50 8.63
N LEU A 327 -12.08 4.77 8.50
CA LEU A 327 -12.03 3.45 7.87
C LEU A 327 -12.91 2.41 8.59
N GLU A 328 -12.83 2.35 9.93
CA GLU A 328 -13.62 1.42 10.72
C GLU A 328 -15.12 1.74 10.61
N LYS A 329 -15.50 3.03 10.60
CA LYS A 329 -16.90 3.46 10.46
C LYS A 329 -17.46 3.29 9.06
N SER A 330 -16.64 3.32 8.02
CA SER A 330 -17.10 3.16 6.63
C SER A 330 -17.44 1.72 6.28
N GLY A 331 -17.15 0.76 7.17
CA GLY A 331 -17.38 -0.67 6.95
C GLY A 331 -16.28 -1.35 6.15
N THR A 332 -15.17 -0.67 5.87
CA THR A 332 -13.99 -1.29 5.23
C THR A 332 -13.42 -2.37 6.12
N LYS A 333 -13.24 -3.58 5.58
CA LYS A 333 -12.56 -4.68 6.27
C LYS A 333 -11.12 -4.76 5.80
N ILE A 334 -10.17 -4.80 6.73
CA ILE A 334 -8.73 -4.83 6.40
C ILE A 334 -8.06 -5.94 7.18
N LEU A 335 -7.47 -6.90 6.46
CA LEU A 335 -6.56 -7.90 7.00
C LEU A 335 -5.13 -7.59 6.55
N ARG A 336 -4.25 -7.37 7.52
CA ARG A 336 -2.82 -7.12 7.32
C ARG A 336 -2.03 -8.36 7.66
N ILE A 337 -1.34 -8.92 6.66
CA ILE A 337 -0.40 -9.99 6.86
C ILE A 337 0.95 -9.33 7.17
N VAL A 338 1.40 -9.49 8.41
CA VAL A 338 2.55 -8.77 8.97
C VAL A 338 3.64 -9.77 9.33
N ASN A 339 4.86 -9.54 8.86
CA ASN A 339 6.04 -10.26 9.31
C ASN A 339 6.71 -9.44 10.43
N SER A 340 6.83 -10.01 11.63
CA SER A 340 7.41 -9.33 12.79
C SER A 340 8.89 -8.97 12.60
N ASP A 341 9.56 -9.67 11.69
CA ASP A 341 10.96 -9.49 11.31
C ASP A 341 11.14 -8.49 10.16
N ASP A 342 10.05 -7.99 9.58
CA ASP A 342 10.05 -6.94 8.57
C ASP A 342 9.99 -5.55 9.24
N LEU A 343 10.83 -4.62 8.78
CA LEU A 343 10.87 -3.26 9.28
C LEU A 343 9.82 -2.36 8.62
N ILE A 344 9.37 -2.70 7.41
CA ILE A 344 8.45 -1.84 6.65
C ILE A 344 7.06 -1.78 7.31
N THR A 345 6.65 -2.86 7.96
CA THR A 345 5.39 -2.91 8.72
C THR A 345 5.40 -2.03 9.97
N LYS A 346 6.58 -1.51 10.37
CA LYS A 346 6.75 -0.67 11.57
C LYS A 346 6.88 0.82 11.23
N VAL A 347 6.88 1.18 9.95
CA VAL A 347 7.01 2.57 9.49
C VAL A 347 5.73 3.08 8.84
N PRO A 348 5.50 4.40 8.82
CA PRO A 348 6.20 5.45 9.58
C PRO A 348 5.82 5.49 11.09
N GLY A 349 6.75 5.97 11.93
CA GLY A 349 6.49 6.45 13.30
C GLY A 349 6.41 5.41 14.43
N PHE A 350 6.27 5.92 15.67
CA PHE A 350 6.13 5.16 16.92
C PHE A 350 4.65 4.80 17.19
N VAL A 351 4.40 3.68 17.89
CA VAL A 351 3.05 3.11 18.15
C VAL A 351 2.39 3.76 19.37
N ILE A 352 1.08 4.01 19.31
CA ILE A 352 0.21 4.06 20.49
C ILE A 352 -0.68 2.81 20.41
N ASP A 353 -0.40 1.83 21.25
CA ASP A 353 -1.20 0.62 21.34
C ASP A 353 -2.35 0.89 22.31
N ASN A 354 -3.59 0.74 21.85
CA ASN A 354 -4.79 0.93 22.67
C ASN A 354 -5.41 -0.40 23.14
N ASN A 355 -4.79 -1.55 22.83
CA ASN A 355 -5.40 -2.86 23.11
C ASN A 355 -4.86 -3.58 24.36
N ASP A 356 -3.90 -3.02 25.09
CA ASP A 356 -3.39 -3.65 26.34
C ASP A 356 -3.84 -2.88 27.59
N VAL A 357 -4.98 -3.29 28.17
CA VAL A 357 -5.39 -2.87 29.53
C VAL A 357 -4.61 -3.62 30.62
N ALA A 358 -3.54 -4.36 30.28
CA ALA A 358 -2.83 -5.20 31.24
C ALA A 358 -1.30 -5.28 31.07
N ASP A 359 -0.59 -4.21 30.68
CA ASP A 359 0.77 -4.00 31.23
C ASP A 359 1.23 -2.55 31.08
N ARG A 360 1.52 -1.89 32.21
CA ARG A 360 2.06 -0.52 32.23
C ARG A 360 3.57 -0.55 32.06
N GLN A 361 4.05 -0.93 30.87
CA GLN A 361 5.41 -0.56 30.46
C GLN A 361 5.34 0.53 29.38
N SER A 362 5.34 1.77 29.88
CA SER A 362 5.65 2.96 29.09
C SER A 362 6.96 2.73 28.32
N VAL A 363 6.86 2.54 27.00
CA VAL A 363 8.01 2.51 26.10
C VAL A 363 8.66 3.89 26.16
N LYS A 364 9.73 4.02 26.94
CA LYS A 364 10.55 5.23 27.00
C LYS A 364 11.23 5.41 25.64
N VAL A 365 10.94 6.53 24.98
CA VAL A 365 11.56 6.96 23.74
C VAL A 365 13.04 7.26 24.00
N ALA A 366 13.94 6.56 23.28
CA ALA A 366 15.32 6.99 23.18
C ALA A 366 15.42 8.11 22.13
N GLY A 367 15.50 9.37 22.58
CA GLY A 367 16.07 10.47 21.78
C GLY A 367 15.18 11.67 21.40
N LEU A 368 13.89 11.74 21.78
CA LEU A 368 13.05 12.92 21.55
C LEU A 368 12.61 13.59 22.88
N PRO A 369 12.53 14.94 22.96
CA PRO A 369 12.05 15.62 24.16
C PRO A 369 10.57 15.34 24.45
N ASN A 370 10.22 15.02 25.72
CA ASN A 370 8.84 14.73 26.16
C ASN A 370 7.77 15.74 25.75
N TRP A 371 8.13 17.02 25.60
CA TRP A 371 7.18 18.06 25.19
C TRP A 371 6.74 17.92 23.72
N PHE A 372 7.60 17.38 22.86
CA PHE A 372 7.29 17.17 21.44
C PHE A 372 6.36 15.98 21.26
N GLN A 373 6.62 14.90 22.02
CA GLN A 373 5.77 13.71 22.06
C GLN A 373 4.35 14.06 22.54
N LYS A 374 4.25 14.80 23.65
CA LYS A 374 2.95 15.25 24.19
C LYS A 374 2.16 16.10 23.18
N ARG A 375 2.83 16.99 22.43
CA ARG A 375 2.18 17.80 21.40
C ARG A 375 1.81 17.01 20.14
N ALA A 376 2.60 16.01 19.76
CA ALA A 376 2.28 15.13 18.64
C ALA A 376 1.09 14.20 18.96
N GLU A 377 1.03 13.69 20.20
CA GLU A 377 -0.09 12.93 20.76
C GLU A 377 -1.37 13.80 20.84
N GLU A 378 -1.26 15.03 21.38
CA GLU A 378 -2.37 16.00 21.45
C GLU A 378 -2.84 16.45 20.05
N ALA A 379 -1.96 16.50 19.06
CA ALA A 379 -2.27 16.90 17.68
C ALA A 379 -2.68 15.74 16.76
N GLN A 380 -2.80 14.50 17.27
CA GLN A 380 -3.08 13.30 16.47
C GLN A 380 -2.16 13.14 15.25
N LEU A 381 -0.90 13.57 15.36
CA LEU A 381 0.11 13.46 14.29
C LEU A 381 0.86 12.12 14.34
N VAL A 382 0.36 11.17 15.12
CA VAL A 382 0.93 9.83 15.27
C VAL A 382 0.18 8.86 14.35
N TYR A 383 0.94 8.02 13.65
CA TYR A 383 0.38 6.99 12.79
C TYR A 383 -0.31 5.90 13.60
N ALA A 384 -1.42 5.38 13.08
CA ALA A 384 -2.17 4.30 13.67
C ALA A 384 -2.14 3.07 12.76
N ASP A 385 -2.07 1.88 13.35
CA ASP A 385 -2.34 0.64 12.65
C ASP A 385 -3.86 0.50 12.40
N VAL A 386 -4.23 0.00 11.22
CA VAL A 386 -5.63 -0.11 10.76
C VAL A 386 -5.98 -1.57 10.48
N GLY A 387 -7.20 -1.99 10.83
CA GLY A 387 -7.68 -3.35 10.58
C GLY A 387 -7.13 -4.41 11.53
N GLN A 388 -7.35 -5.67 11.15
CA GLN A 388 -6.89 -6.87 11.85
C GLN A 388 -5.54 -7.33 11.32
N GLU A 389 -4.72 -7.93 12.18
CA GLU A 389 -3.38 -8.38 11.83
C GLU A 389 -3.23 -9.90 11.96
N LEU A 390 -2.81 -10.54 10.87
CA LEU A 390 -2.22 -11.88 10.90
C LEU A 390 -0.71 -11.73 11.07
N ARG A 391 -0.22 -11.85 12.31
CA ARG A 391 1.20 -11.72 12.64
C ARG A 391 1.94 -13.04 12.45
N LEU A 392 2.99 -12.99 11.65
CA LEU A 392 3.87 -14.11 11.32
C LEU A 392 5.32 -13.77 11.72
N SER A 393 6.18 -14.77 11.87
CA SER A 393 7.61 -14.57 12.09
C SER A 393 8.45 -15.41 11.14
N SER A 394 9.41 -14.78 10.47
CA SER A 394 10.39 -15.46 9.62
C SER A 394 11.36 -16.31 10.42
N LYS A 395 11.65 -15.93 11.67
CA LYS A 395 12.52 -16.70 12.57
C LYS A 395 11.94 -18.07 12.92
N GLU A 396 10.61 -18.20 12.90
CA GLU A 396 9.90 -19.44 13.19
C GLU A 396 9.89 -20.40 11.98
N CYS A 397 10.27 -19.92 10.79
CA CYS A 397 10.41 -20.74 9.59
C CYS A 397 11.87 -21.23 9.41
N PRO A 398 12.14 -22.55 9.51
CA PRO A 398 13.50 -23.10 9.39
C PRO A 398 14.20 -22.79 8.05
N GLN A 399 13.41 -22.58 6.98
CA GLN A 399 13.90 -22.34 5.61
C GLN A 399 14.35 -20.88 5.40
N LEU A 400 13.74 -19.93 6.12
CA LEU A 400 13.95 -18.49 5.96
C LEU A 400 14.86 -17.89 7.03
N SER A 401 15.14 -18.63 8.11
CA SER A 401 16.00 -18.22 9.25
C SER A 401 17.44 -17.79 8.91
N LYS A 402 17.87 -17.87 7.65
CA LYS A 402 19.21 -17.49 7.17
C LYS A 402 19.24 -16.29 6.19
N GLY A 403 18.10 -15.69 5.89
CA GLY A 403 17.99 -14.52 4.99
C GLY A 403 18.24 -13.19 5.69
N GLY A 404 18.62 -12.15 4.92
CA GLY A 404 18.76 -10.78 5.41
C GLY A 404 17.42 -10.03 5.50
N VAL A 405 17.44 -8.78 5.98
CA VAL A 405 16.24 -7.93 6.15
C VAL A 405 15.46 -7.75 4.84
N ALA A 406 16.13 -7.59 3.70
CA ALA A 406 15.49 -7.46 2.38
C ALA A 406 14.71 -8.73 1.97
N THR A 407 15.15 -9.91 2.41
CA THR A 407 14.47 -11.19 2.12
C THR A 407 13.21 -11.35 2.96
N CYS A 408 13.13 -10.69 4.12
CA CYS A 408 11.97 -10.71 5.01
C CYS A 408 10.78 -9.90 4.47
N HIS A 409 11.04 -8.96 3.55
CA HIS A 409 10.05 -8.11 2.90
C HIS A 409 9.67 -8.59 1.48
N GLU A 410 10.18 -9.72 1.00
CA GLU A 410 9.73 -10.25 -0.30
C GLU A 410 8.31 -10.81 -0.17
N LEU A 411 7.42 -10.50 -1.11
CA LEU A 411 6.06 -11.08 -1.15
C LEU A 411 6.10 -12.61 -1.07
N GLY A 412 7.05 -13.26 -1.75
CA GLY A 412 7.21 -14.71 -1.70
C GLY A 412 7.46 -15.24 -0.27
N THR A 413 8.17 -14.49 0.56
CA THR A 413 8.38 -14.81 1.98
C THR A 413 7.06 -14.77 2.74
N TYR A 414 6.26 -13.73 2.57
CA TYR A 414 4.93 -13.63 3.17
C TYR A 414 4.02 -14.81 2.80
N LEU A 415 4.00 -15.20 1.52
CA LEU A 415 3.19 -16.33 1.04
C LEU A 415 3.66 -17.67 1.62
N GLN A 416 4.97 -17.87 1.75
CA GLN A 416 5.54 -19.05 2.39
C GLN A 416 5.17 -19.12 3.88
N LEU A 417 5.22 -17.99 4.59
CA LEU A 417 4.84 -17.91 5.99
C LEU A 417 3.36 -18.23 6.19
N VAL A 418 2.47 -17.61 5.41
CA VAL A 418 1.02 -17.89 5.47
C VAL A 418 0.73 -19.37 5.21
N ASN A 419 1.37 -19.96 4.19
CA ASN A 419 1.14 -21.37 3.86
C ASN A 419 1.57 -22.31 4.99
N GLY A 420 2.70 -21.99 5.64
CA GLY A 420 3.27 -22.78 6.73
C GLY A 420 2.58 -22.61 8.07
N PHE A 421 2.01 -21.43 8.33
CA PHE A 421 1.44 -21.04 9.61
C PHE A 421 0.25 -21.91 10.03
N VAL A 422 0.15 -22.22 11.32
CA VAL A 422 -0.98 -23.00 11.88
C VAL A 422 -1.61 -22.24 13.05
N SER A 423 -0.83 -21.91 14.08
CA SER A 423 -1.30 -21.11 15.22
C SER A 423 -0.14 -20.42 15.92
N SER A 424 -0.41 -19.39 16.73
CA SER A 424 0.64 -18.70 17.50
C SER A 424 1.34 -19.64 18.50
N ASN A 425 0.65 -20.68 18.95
CA ASN A 425 1.18 -21.69 19.88
C ASN A 425 1.88 -22.87 19.17
N CYS A 426 1.66 -23.06 17.87
CA CYS A 426 2.26 -24.10 17.03
C CYS A 426 2.47 -23.55 15.62
N PRO A 427 3.51 -22.74 15.37
CA PRO A 427 3.57 -21.87 14.20
C PRO A 427 3.81 -22.56 12.86
N PHE A 428 4.04 -23.88 12.80
CA PHE A 428 4.34 -24.54 11.52
C PHE A 428 3.79 -25.97 11.41
N ARG A 429 3.17 -26.30 10.26
CA ARG A 429 2.65 -27.64 9.95
C ARG A 429 3.72 -28.73 10.15
N ASP A 430 3.36 -29.82 10.84
CA ASP A 430 4.22 -30.98 11.11
C ASP A 430 4.84 -31.61 9.84
N THR A 431 4.18 -31.49 8.69
CA THR A 431 4.66 -32.00 7.40
C THR A 431 5.97 -31.33 6.97
N ALA A 432 6.13 -30.02 7.20
CA ALA A 432 7.37 -29.33 6.92
C ALA A 432 8.49 -29.75 7.90
N ARG A 433 8.13 -30.05 9.16
CA ARG A 433 9.05 -30.64 10.16
C ARG A 433 9.55 -32.02 9.75
N ARG A 434 8.69 -32.86 9.15
CA ARG A 434 9.05 -34.21 8.68
C ARG A 434 9.95 -34.17 7.44
N VAL A 435 9.61 -33.37 6.42
CA VAL A 435 10.46 -33.17 5.24
C VAL A 435 11.84 -32.62 5.64
N PHE A 436 11.89 -31.74 6.65
CA PHE A 436 13.13 -31.22 7.21
C PHE A 436 13.99 -32.30 7.90
N ASN A 437 13.39 -33.18 8.69
CA ASN A 437 14.10 -34.27 9.36
C ASN A 437 14.66 -35.30 8.36
N GLU A 438 13.95 -35.58 7.27
CA GLU A 438 14.47 -36.44 6.19
C GLU A 438 15.62 -35.79 5.42
N HIS A 439 15.52 -34.50 5.10
CA HIS A 439 16.56 -33.78 4.37
C HIS A 439 17.85 -33.64 5.21
N ARG A 440 17.71 -33.43 6.53
CA ARG A 440 18.84 -33.39 7.48
C ARG A 440 19.53 -34.75 7.61
N ARG A 441 18.76 -35.85 7.65
CA ARG A 441 19.30 -37.23 7.64
C ARG A 441 20.06 -37.53 6.35
N LYS A 442 19.52 -37.15 5.19
CA LYS A 442 20.18 -37.33 3.89
C LYS A 442 21.48 -36.53 3.75
N LYS A 443 21.53 -35.31 4.30
CA LYS A 443 22.73 -34.46 4.26
C LYS A 443 23.84 -34.97 5.19
N LEU A 444 23.49 -35.46 6.38
CA LEU A 444 24.43 -36.12 7.29
C LEU A 444 24.96 -37.44 6.73
N ALA A 445 24.13 -38.21 6.01
CA ALA A 445 24.53 -39.44 5.34
C ALA A 445 25.43 -39.23 4.10
N ALA A 446 25.45 -38.01 3.53
CA ALA A 446 26.32 -37.65 2.40
C ALA A 446 27.66 -37.02 2.83
N THR A 447 27.87 -36.85 4.15
CA THR A 447 29.11 -36.28 4.72
C THR A 447 29.92 -37.33 5.50
N LEU A 448 29.46 -38.58 5.48
CA LEU A 448 30.18 -39.81 5.87
C LEU A 448 30.47 -40.59 4.59
#